data_AF-A0AAP0EGW6-F1
#
_entry.id   AF-A0AAP0EGW6-F1
#
_cell.length_a   1.000
_cell.length_b   1.000
_cell.length_c   1.000
_cell.angle_alpha   90.00
_cell.angle_beta   90.00
_cell.angle_gamma   90.00
#
_symmetry.space_group_name_H-M   'P 1'
#
loop_
_entity.id
_entity.type
_entity.pdbx_description
1 polymer ?
#
loop_
_entity_poly.entity_id
_entity_poly.type
_entity_poly.pdbx_seq_one_letter_code
_entity_poly.pdbx_strand_id
1 'polypeptide(L)'
;MGAVIGAGIFVLTGQEARESSGPAVVLSYVVSGLSALLSVFCYTEFAVEIPVAGGSFAYLRVELGDFMAFIAAGNIILEYVIGGAAVARSWTSYFATLCNHNSEDFVFVVDSLADGYNHLDPIAVGVIIVVCLFAVLSTKGSSRINYIASIVHIIVILFIIIAGLTKADTKNYTPFAPYGPRGVFKAAAVLFFAYIGFDAVSTMAEETRTLPAIFLSGLLDQ
;
A
#
# COMPACT_ATOMS: atom_id res chain seq x y z
N MET A 1 7.47 -7.83 -2.74
CA MET A 1 7.43 -7.73 -1.26
C MET A 1 7.59 -6.29 -0.78
N GLY A 2 8.73 -5.62 -1.00
CA GLY A 2 8.95 -4.24 -0.52
C GLY A 2 7.96 -3.17 -1.01
N ALA A 3 7.31 -3.38 -2.17
CA ALA A 3 6.32 -2.43 -2.71
C ALA A 3 4.94 -2.50 -2.04
N VAL A 4 4.57 -3.64 -1.45
CA VAL A 4 3.22 -3.90 -0.88
C VAL A 4 3.18 -3.56 0.62
N ILE A 5 4.32 -3.71 1.31
CA ILE A 5 4.41 -3.45 2.74
C ILE A 5 4.82 -1.98 2.94
N GLY A 6 3.89 -1.15 3.41
CA GLY A 6 4.16 0.27 3.64
C GLY A 6 3.14 0.95 4.55
N ALA A 7 2.88 2.22 4.27
CA ALA A 7 1.97 3.08 5.04
C ALA A 7 0.58 2.47 5.25
N GLY A 8 0.10 1.66 4.31
CA GLY A 8 -1.15 0.90 4.41
C GLY A 8 -1.26 0.07 5.68
N ILE A 9 -0.28 -0.79 5.94
CA ILE A 9 -0.32 -1.69 7.10
C ILE A 9 0.05 -0.94 8.38
N PHE A 10 1.01 -0.02 8.32
CA PHE A 10 1.55 0.58 9.55
C PHE A 10 0.76 1.80 10.06
N VAL A 11 0.06 2.54 9.19
CA VAL A 11 -0.74 3.73 9.59
C VAL A 11 -2.22 3.45 9.48
N LEU A 12 -2.70 3.10 8.28
CA LEU A 12 -4.13 3.01 8.00
C LEU A 12 -4.82 1.93 8.84
N THR A 13 -4.14 0.82 9.15
CA THR A 13 -4.65 -0.20 10.08
C THR A 13 -5.03 0.37 11.43
N GLY A 14 -4.13 1.16 12.04
CA GLY A 14 -4.35 1.73 13.37
C GLY A 14 -5.49 2.75 13.37
N GLN A 15 -5.54 3.57 12.32
CA GLN A 15 -6.60 4.57 12.14
C GLN A 15 -7.96 3.91 11.94
N GLU A 16 -8.08 2.96 11.02
CA GLU A 16 -9.36 2.28 10.75
C GLU A 16 -9.80 1.38 11.91
N ALA A 17 -8.86 0.77 12.65
CA ALA A 17 -9.16 0.06 13.88
C ALA A 17 -9.74 1.01 14.95
N ARG A 18 -9.26 2.25 15.04
CA ARG A 18 -9.76 3.24 16.02
C ARG A 18 -11.10 3.87 15.59
N GLU A 19 -11.23 4.26 14.33
CA GLU A 19 -12.29 5.14 13.84
C GLU A 19 -13.45 4.42 13.14
N SER A 20 -13.21 3.26 12.52
CA SER A 20 -14.19 2.63 11.63
C SER A 20 -14.58 1.21 12.02
N SER A 21 -13.67 0.36 12.50
CA SER A 21 -13.90 -1.08 12.62
C SER A 21 -13.78 -1.62 14.05
N GLY A 22 -12.91 -1.03 14.88
CA GLY A 22 -12.59 -1.60 16.19
C GLY A 22 -11.74 -2.87 16.05
N PRO A 23 -11.86 -3.80 17.01
CA PRO A 23 -11.22 -5.12 16.94
C PRO A 23 -11.61 -5.95 15.69
N ALA A 24 -12.76 -5.65 15.09
CA ALA A 24 -13.23 -6.27 13.85
C ALA A 24 -12.42 -5.87 12.59
N VAL A 25 -11.35 -5.07 12.73
CA VAL A 25 -10.43 -4.72 11.64
C VAL A 25 -9.84 -5.98 10.96
N VAL A 26 -9.69 -7.07 11.71
CA VAL A 26 -9.26 -8.37 11.17
C VAL A 26 -10.24 -8.89 10.11
N LEU A 27 -11.56 -8.76 10.34
CA LEU A 27 -12.57 -9.13 9.33
C LEU A 27 -12.51 -8.21 8.10
N SER A 28 -12.14 -6.94 8.31
CA SER A 28 -11.99 -5.98 7.22
C SER A 28 -10.85 -6.39 6.29
N TYR A 29 -9.72 -6.82 6.88
CA TYR A 29 -8.58 -7.39 6.18
C TYR A 29 -8.92 -8.69 5.42
N VAL A 30 -9.74 -9.56 6.00
CA VAL A 30 -10.17 -10.80 5.32
C VAL A 30 -11.00 -10.47 4.07
N VAL A 31 -11.95 -9.54 4.17
CA VAL A 31 -12.79 -9.14 3.02
C VAL A 31 -11.95 -8.46 1.93
N SER A 32 -11.08 -7.52 2.30
CA SER A 32 -10.21 -6.85 1.32
C SER A 32 -9.22 -7.83 0.69
N GLY A 33 -8.65 -8.75 1.48
CA GLY A 33 -7.72 -9.77 1.01
C GLY A 33 -8.36 -10.75 0.04
N LEU A 34 -9.61 -11.16 0.29
CA LEU A 34 -10.36 -12.00 -0.66
C LEU A 34 -10.59 -11.30 -2.00
N SER A 35 -10.94 -10.00 -1.95
CA SER A 35 -11.08 -9.20 -3.18
C SER A 35 -9.77 -9.10 -3.95
N ALA A 36 -8.66 -8.83 -3.25
CA ALA A 36 -7.33 -8.73 -3.86
C ALA A 36 -6.91 -10.07 -4.48
N LEU A 37 -7.16 -11.19 -3.79
CA LEU A 37 -6.85 -12.53 -4.28
C LEU A 37 -7.61 -12.86 -5.58
N LEU A 38 -8.89 -12.54 -5.66
CA LEU A 38 -9.67 -12.70 -6.89
C LEU A 38 -9.12 -11.85 -8.03
N SER A 39 -8.73 -10.60 -7.76
CA SER A 39 -8.09 -9.74 -8.76
C SER A 39 -6.76 -10.33 -9.24
N VAL A 40 -5.92 -10.85 -8.34
CA VAL A 40 -4.64 -11.48 -8.68
C VAL A 40 -4.83 -12.69 -9.59
N PHE A 41 -5.88 -13.50 -9.37
CA PHE A 41 -6.18 -14.61 -10.29
C PHE A 41 -6.50 -14.13 -11.70
N CYS A 42 -7.33 -13.09 -11.86
CA CYS A 42 -7.59 -12.50 -13.18
C CYS A 42 -6.31 -11.94 -13.81
N TYR A 43 -5.49 -11.23 -13.04
CA TYR A 43 -4.20 -10.70 -13.53
C TYR A 43 -3.23 -11.81 -13.95
N THR A 44 -3.25 -12.94 -13.25
CA THR A 44 -2.40 -14.09 -13.57
C THR A 44 -2.82 -14.74 -14.88
N GLU A 45 -4.12 -14.88 -15.12
CA GLU A 45 -4.67 -15.39 -16.39
C GLU A 45 -4.21 -14.52 -17.57
N PHE A 46 -4.36 -13.19 -17.47
CA PHE A 46 -3.87 -12.26 -18.49
C PHE A 46 -2.36 -12.26 -18.65
N ALA A 47 -1.59 -12.42 -17.57
CA ALA A 47 -0.13 -12.48 -17.64
C ALA A 47 0.39 -13.74 -18.36
N VAL A 48 -0.35 -14.85 -18.28
CA VAL A 48 -0.03 -16.10 -19.00
C VAL A 48 -0.43 -15.99 -20.47
N GLU A 49 -1.59 -15.39 -20.77
CA GLU A 49 -2.08 -15.24 -22.14
C GLU A 49 -1.30 -14.19 -22.94
N ILE A 50 -0.92 -13.09 -22.29
CA ILE A 50 -0.25 -11.95 -22.92
C ILE A 50 1.08 -11.69 -22.17
N PRO A 51 2.15 -12.45 -22.46
CA PRO A 51 3.43 -12.35 -21.75
C PRO A 51 4.26 -11.16 -22.25
N VAL A 52 3.69 -9.96 -22.22
CA VAL A 52 4.33 -8.70 -22.59
C VAL A 52 4.50 -7.83 -21.35
N ALA A 53 5.61 -7.08 -21.26
CA ALA A 53 5.71 -6.07 -20.21
C ALA A 53 4.77 -4.90 -20.50
N GLY A 54 4.11 -4.40 -19.45
CA GLY A 54 3.15 -3.31 -19.56
C GLY A 54 1.97 -3.41 -18.58
N GLY A 55 1.88 -4.50 -17.83
CA GLY A 55 0.90 -4.69 -16.77
C GLY A 55 -0.54 -4.51 -17.26
N SER A 56 -1.40 -3.95 -16.41
CA SER A 56 -2.83 -3.79 -16.67
C SER A 56 -3.13 -2.97 -17.93
N PHE A 57 -2.29 -2.00 -18.27
CA PHE A 57 -2.45 -1.19 -19.48
C PHE A 57 -2.33 -2.03 -20.75
N ALA A 58 -1.31 -2.88 -20.84
CA ALA A 58 -1.10 -3.73 -22.00
C ALA A 58 -2.23 -4.75 -22.17
N TYR A 59 -2.68 -5.36 -21.06
CA TYR A 59 -3.78 -6.33 -21.07
C TYR A 59 -5.09 -5.69 -21.55
N LEU A 60 -5.47 -4.54 -20.99
CA LEU A 60 -6.70 -3.84 -21.35
C LEU A 60 -6.66 -3.32 -22.80
N ARG A 61 -5.49 -2.96 -23.31
CA ARG A 61 -5.33 -2.52 -24.70
C ARG A 61 -5.61 -3.64 -25.69
N VAL A 62 -5.15 -4.86 -25.41
CA VAL A 62 -5.35 -6.02 -26.28
C VAL A 62 -6.82 -6.45 -26.27
N GLU A 63 -7.45 -6.52 -25.09
CA GLU A 63 -8.81 -7.05 -24.94
C GLU A 63 -9.93 -6.03 -25.25
N LEU A 64 -9.76 -4.78 -24.83
CA LEU A 64 -10.84 -3.76 -24.82
C LEU A 64 -10.56 -2.56 -25.73
N GLY A 65 -9.38 -2.52 -26.35
CA GLY A 65 -8.96 -1.47 -27.28
C GLY A 65 -8.41 -0.20 -26.62
N ASP A 66 -7.96 0.73 -27.46
CA ASP A 66 -7.17 1.90 -27.05
C ASP A 66 -7.91 2.86 -26.10
N PHE A 67 -9.23 3.00 -26.22
CA PHE A 67 -10.01 3.93 -25.39
C PHE A 67 -10.09 3.47 -23.92
N MET A 68 -10.36 2.17 -23.69
CA MET A 68 -10.38 1.61 -22.33
C MET A 68 -8.98 1.59 -21.72
N ALA A 69 -7.96 1.28 -22.53
CA ALA A 69 -6.57 1.36 -22.10
C ALA A 69 -6.15 2.77 -21.68
N PHE A 70 -6.60 3.82 -22.38
CA PHE A 70 -6.34 5.21 -22.01
C PHE A 70 -6.95 5.58 -20.65
N ILE A 71 -8.21 5.20 -20.41
CA ILE A 71 -8.86 5.43 -19.12
C ILE A 71 -8.11 4.71 -18.00
N ALA A 72 -7.72 3.46 -18.23
CA ALA A 72 -6.98 2.67 -17.25
C ALA A 72 -5.60 3.27 -16.95
N ALA A 73 -4.86 3.71 -17.98
CA ALA A 73 -3.58 4.39 -17.78
C ALA A 73 -3.74 5.68 -16.96
N GLY A 74 -4.79 6.47 -17.23
CA GLY A 74 -5.11 7.65 -16.44
C GLY A 74 -5.39 7.32 -14.97
N ASN A 75 -6.15 6.25 -14.70
CA ASN A 75 -6.43 5.79 -13.34
C ASN A 75 -5.17 5.31 -12.62
N ILE A 76 -4.31 4.54 -13.31
CA ILE A 76 -3.05 4.04 -12.75
C ILE A 76 -2.13 5.22 -12.37
N ILE A 77 -2.00 6.24 -13.23
CA ILE A 77 -1.19 7.43 -12.91
C ILE A 77 -1.75 8.14 -11.68
N LEU A 78 -3.07 8.32 -11.61
CA LEU A 78 -3.73 8.95 -10.46
C LEU A 78 -3.48 8.16 -9.16
N GLU A 79 -3.58 6.83 -9.23
CA GLU A 79 -3.31 5.93 -8.12
C GLU A 79 -1.87 6.05 -7.62
N TYR A 80 -0.87 6.04 -8.52
CA TYR A 80 0.53 6.22 -8.14
C TYR A 80 0.79 7.61 -7.50
N VAL A 81 0.14 8.67 -7.98
CA VAL A 81 0.28 10.02 -7.41
C VAL A 81 -0.34 10.08 -6.01
N ILE A 82 -1.56 9.57 -5.84
CA ILE A 82 -2.26 9.54 -4.54
C ILE A 82 -1.51 8.64 -3.55
N GLY A 83 -1.06 7.46 -4.00
CA GLY A 83 -0.32 6.51 -3.18
C GLY A 83 1.04 7.08 -2.73
N GLY A 84 1.78 7.71 -3.64
CA GLY A 84 3.03 8.40 -3.32
C GLY A 84 2.84 9.51 -2.28
N ALA A 85 1.79 10.33 -2.44
CA ALA A 85 1.44 11.37 -1.48
C ALA A 85 1.04 10.80 -0.11
N ALA A 86 0.25 9.72 -0.08
CA ALA A 86 -0.15 9.04 1.16
C ALA A 86 1.06 8.47 1.92
N VAL A 87 1.99 7.83 1.21
CA VAL A 87 3.24 7.33 1.80
C VAL A 87 4.10 8.48 2.32
N ALA A 88 4.23 9.57 1.58
CA ALA A 88 5.00 10.74 2.05
C ALA A 88 4.39 11.37 3.30
N ARG A 89 3.06 11.50 3.38
CA ARG A 89 2.36 12.00 4.58
C ARG A 89 2.57 11.08 5.78
N SER A 90 2.63 9.76 5.56
CA SER A 90 2.89 8.81 6.65
C SER A 90 4.27 9.04 7.30
N TRP A 91 5.28 9.45 6.52
CA TRP A 91 6.60 9.80 7.06
C TRP A 91 6.56 10.97 8.02
N THR A 92 5.84 12.04 7.67
CA THR A 92 5.68 13.20 8.56
C THR A 92 5.02 12.81 9.88
N SER A 93 3.96 11.99 9.83
CA SER A 93 3.28 11.48 11.02
C SER A 93 4.20 10.66 11.93
N TYR A 94 5.03 9.78 11.34
CA TYR A 94 6.02 9.01 12.10
C TYR A 94 7.11 9.90 12.70
N PHE A 95 7.62 10.87 11.94
CA PHE A 95 8.63 11.81 12.41
C PHE A 95 8.11 12.68 13.56
N ALA A 96 6.87 13.16 13.45
CA ALA A 96 6.18 13.90 14.50
C ALA A 96 6.09 13.09 15.80
N THR A 97 5.62 11.84 15.69
CA THR A 97 5.48 10.93 16.82
C THR A 97 6.85 10.60 17.44
N LEU A 98 7.90 10.45 16.63
CA LEU A 98 9.26 10.20 17.11
C LEU A 98 9.84 11.37 17.91
N CYS A 99 9.49 12.60 17.52
CA CYS A 99 9.81 13.83 18.26
C CYS A 99 8.91 14.07 19.49
N ASN A 100 8.05 13.11 19.84
CA ASN A 100 7.07 13.21 20.92
C ASN A 100 6.08 14.38 20.74
N HIS A 101 5.74 14.67 19.48
CA HIS A 101 4.75 15.66 19.06
C HIS A 101 3.52 14.95 18.46
N ASN A 102 2.40 15.65 18.37
CA ASN A 102 1.21 15.09 17.73
C ASN A 102 1.45 14.98 16.21
N SER A 103 0.79 14.03 15.56
CA SER A 103 0.96 13.72 14.12
C SER A 103 0.71 14.92 13.18
N GLU A 104 0.06 15.97 13.67
CA GLU A 104 -0.30 17.18 12.91
C GLU A 104 0.55 18.41 13.26
N ASP A 105 1.41 18.36 14.29
CA ASP A 105 2.10 19.57 14.78
C ASP A 105 3.12 20.13 13.78
N PHE A 106 3.61 19.31 12.84
CA PHE A 106 4.50 19.74 11.75
C PHE A 106 3.76 20.11 10.46
N VAL A 107 2.43 20.06 10.48
CA VAL A 107 1.57 20.45 9.36
C VAL A 107 1.23 21.93 9.51
N PHE A 108 1.47 22.71 8.46
CA PHE A 108 1.12 24.13 8.45
C PHE A 108 -0.36 24.27 8.10
N VAL A 109 -1.14 24.77 9.04
CA VAL A 109 -2.56 25.09 8.83
C VAL A 109 -2.65 26.48 8.20
N VAL A 110 -3.13 26.56 6.96
CA VAL A 110 -3.37 27.81 6.25
C VAL A 110 -4.87 28.10 6.26
N ASP A 111 -5.29 29.03 7.11
CA ASP A 111 -6.70 29.43 7.31
C ASP A 111 -7.38 30.02 6.05
N SER A 112 -6.61 30.25 4.97
CA SER A 112 -7.14 30.73 3.68
C SER A 112 -7.73 29.62 2.80
N LEU A 113 -7.55 28.35 3.15
CA LEU A 113 -8.09 27.20 2.40
C LEU A 113 -9.31 26.60 3.10
N ALA A 114 -10.17 25.94 2.33
CA ALA A 114 -11.35 25.24 2.87
C ALA A 114 -10.95 24.17 3.91
N ASP A 115 -11.79 23.98 4.92
CA ASP A 115 -11.60 22.98 5.98
C ASP A 115 -11.32 21.60 5.37
N GLY A 116 -10.17 21.02 5.73
CA GLY A 116 -9.67 19.74 5.21
C GLY A 116 -8.60 19.87 4.11
N TYR A 117 -8.48 21.03 3.45
CA TYR A 117 -7.39 21.35 2.50
C TYR A 117 -6.37 22.33 3.07
N ASN A 118 -6.66 22.92 4.22
CA ASN A 118 -5.79 23.86 4.94
C ASN A 118 -4.54 23.21 5.56
N HIS A 119 -4.44 21.87 5.58
CA HIS A 119 -3.34 21.12 6.19
C HIS A 119 -2.22 20.89 5.17
N LEU A 120 -1.27 21.82 5.07
CA LEU A 120 -0.10 21.70 4.18
C LEU A 120 1.08 21.02 4.88
N ASP A 121 1.59 19.95 4.27
CA ASP A 121 2.70 19.17 4.79
C ASP A 121 3.98 19.39 3.96
N PRO A 122 4.82 20.39 4.32
CA PRO A 122 6.06 20.66 3.58
C PRO A 122 7.13 19.58 3.81
N ILE A 123 7.06 18.81 4.90
CA ILE A 123 7.99 17.71 5.16
C ILE A 123 7.73 16.58 4.15
N ALA A 124 6.47 16.23 3.93
CA ALA A 124 6.09 15.24 2.91
C ALA A 124 6.56 15.66 1.50
N VAL A 125 6.43 16.94 1.14
CA VAL A 125 6.95 17.46 -0.14
C VAL A 125 8.46 17.30 -0.24
N GLY A 126 9.19 17.63 0.83
CA GLY A 126 10.65 17.43 0.89
C GLY A 126 11.04 15.95 0.74
N VAL A 127 10.34 15.05 1.43
CA VAL A 127 10.56 13.60 1.34
C VAL A 127 10.31 13.10 -0.09
N ILE A 128 9.24 13.54 -0.75
CA ILE A 128 8.94 13.18 -2.15
C ILE A 128 10.08 13.62 -3.08
N ILE A 129 10.56 14.85 -2.95
CA ILE A 129 11.66 15.37 -3.77
C ILE A 129 12.92 14.53 -3.57
N VAL A 130 13.28 14.26 -2.31
CA VAL A 130 14.45 13.44 -1.98
C VAL A 130 14.33 12.03 -2.55
N VAL A 131 13.19 11.36 -2.34
CA VAL A 131 12.94 10.02 -2.87
C VAL A 131 12.98 10.01 -4.41
N CYS A 132 12.41 11.03 -5.06
CA CYS A 132 12.44 11.16 -6.51
C CYS A 132 13.88 11.34 -7.04
N LEU A 133 14.68 12.19 -6.40
CA LEU A 133 16.10 12.36 -6.74
C LEU A 133 16.89 11.07 -6.55
N PHE A 134 16.67 10.36 -5.44
CA PHE A 134 17.28 9.05 -5.21
C PHE A 134 16.85 8.02 -6.26
N ALA A 135 15.57 7.99 -6.63
CA ALA A 135 15.07 7.08 -7.65
C ALA A 135 15.75 7.31 -9.01
N VAL A 136 15.93 8.57 -9.43
CA VAL A 136 16.62 8.92 -10.68
C VAL A 136 18.10 8.53 -10.63
N LEU A 137 18.79 8.81 -9.52
CA LEU A 137 20.24 8.58 -9.37
C LEU A 137 20.60 7.11 -9.10
N SER A 138 19.73 6.34 -8.46
CA SER A 138 20.03 5.01 -7.91
C SER A 138 19.65 3.83 -8.81
N THR A 139 19.17 4.06 -10.03
CA THR A 139 18.70 3.02 -10.97
C THR A 139 19.73 1.92 -11.28
N LYS A 140 21.03 2.17 -11.15
CA LYS A 140 22.09 1.17 -11.44
C LYS A 140 22.48 0.25 -10.28
N GLY A 141 22.04 0.51 -9.03
CA GLY A 141 22.47 -0.25 -7.84
C GLY A 141 21.34 -0.93 -7.04
N SER A 142 20.10 -0.80 -7.50
CA SER A 142 18.86 -0.94 -6.70
C SER A 142 18.62 -2.34 -6.11
N SER A 143 19.12 -3.42 -6.74
CA SER A 143 18.81 -4.79 -6.30
C SER A 143 19.26 -5.10 -4.86
N ARG A 144 20.46 -4.65 -4.45
CA ARG A 144 20.96 -4.91 -3.07
C ARG A 144 20.24 -4.07 -2.01
N ILE A 145 19.90 -2.82 -2.32
CA ILE A 145 19.20 -1.92 -1.40
C ILE A 145 17.78 -2.45 -1.13
N ASN A 146 17.09 -2.88 -2.19
CA ASN A 146 15.74 -3.43 -2.07
C ASN A 146 15.72 -4.74 -1.24
N TYR A 147 16.73 -5.59 -1.40
CA TYR A 147 16.87 -6.81 -0.60
C TYR A 147 17.08 -6.51 0.89
N ILE A 148 18.01 -5.60 1.22
CA ILE A 148 18.26 -5.18 2.62
C ILE A 148 17.01 -4.53 3.21
N ALA A 149 16.36 -3.62 2.47
CA ALA A 149 15.13 -2.98 2.91
C ALA A 149 14.04 -4.03 3.22
N SER A 150 13.89 -5.04 2.38
CA SER A 150 12.90 -6.12 2.61
C SER A 150 13.18 -6.90 3.90
N ILE A 151 14.45 -7.22 4.19
CA ILE A 151 14.82 -7.89 5.46
C ILE A 151 14.46 -7.02 6.66
N VAL A 152 14.77 -5.73 6.61
CA VAL A 152 14.45 -4.78 7.69
C VAL A 152 12.93 -4.74 7.93
N HIS A 153 12.12 -4.69 6.87
CA HIS A 153 10.66 -4.71 7.00
C HIS A 153 10.14 -5.97 7.70
N ILE A 154 10.68 -7.15 7.35
CA ILE A 154 10.30 -8.41 7.99
C ILE A 154 10.65 -8.38 9.49
N ILE A 155 11.83 -7.87 9.85
CA ILE A 155 12.26 -7.74 11.25
C ILE A 155 11.31 -6.80 12.03
N VAL A 156 10.93 -5.67 11.43
CA VAL A 156 10.01 -4.72 12.06
C VAL A 156 8.62 -5.33 12.28
N ILE A 157 8.11 -6.09 11.31
CA ILE A 157 6.82 -6.80 11.45
C ILE A 157 6.89 -7.82 12.59
N LEU A 158 7.95 -8.64 12.63
CA LEU A 158 8.13 -9.62 13.70
C LEU A 158 8.22 -8.94 15.07
N PHE A 159 8.93 -7.82 15.17
CA PHE A 159 8.99 -7.03 16.39
C PHE A 159 7.61 -6.52 16.83
N ILE A 160 6.81 -5.98 15.91
CA ILE A 160 5.46 -5.50 16.21
C ILE A 160 4.55 -6.64 16.69
N ILE A 161 4.64 -7.82 16.05
CA ILE A 161 3.86 -9.00 16.47
C ILE A 161 4.24 -9.42 17.89
N ILE A 162 5.54 -9.55 18.18
CA ILE A 162 6.01 -9.96 19.51
C ILE A 162 5.60 -8.93 20.56
N ALA A 163 5.88 -7.64 20.32
CA ALA A 163 5.52 -6.56 21.24
C ALA A 163 4.00 -6.48 21.46
N GLY A 164 3.21 -6.62 20.39
CA GLY A 164 1.75 -6.63 20.44
C GLY A 164 1.20 -7.79 21.28
N LEU A 165 1.74 -9.00 21.11
CA LEU A 165 1.33 -10.16 21.90
C LEU A 165 1.69 -10.02 23.38
N THR A 166 2.83 -9.42 23.74
CA THR A 166 3.21 -9.22 25.15
C THR A 166 2.31 -8.20 25.89
N LYS A 167 1.62 -7.32 25.16
CA LYS A 167 0.75 -6.27 25.71
C LYS A 167 -0.73 -6.48 25.39
N ALA A 168 -1.09 -7.61 24.79
CA ALA A 168 -2.47 -7.90 24.43
C ALA A 168 -3.34 -8.16 25.67
N ASP A 169 -4.43 -7.42 25.82
CA ASP A 169 -5.48 -7.66 26.81
C ASP A 169 -6.75 -8.11 26.09
N THR A 170 -7.32 -9.23 26.50
CA THR A 170 -8.54 -9.81 25.92
C THR A 170 -9.76 -8.91 26.13
N LYS A 171 -9.74 -8.03 27.13
CA LYS A 171 -10.82 -7.06 27.40
C LYS A 171 -10.98 -6.02 26.28
N ASN A 172 -9.89 -5.71 25.56
CA ASN A 172 -9.92 -4.75 24.46
C ASN A 172 -10.66 -5.28 23.23
N TYR A 173 -10.93 -6.58 23.16
CA TYR A 173 -11.74 -7.18 22.09
C TYR A 173 -13.24 -7.04 22.33
N THR A 174 -13.68 -6.51 23.47
CA THR A 174 -15.09 -6.29 23.77
C THR A 174 -15.40 -4.81 23.93
N PRO A 175 -16.30 -4.23 23.11
CA PRO A 175 -17.05 -4.85 22.02
C PRO A 175 -16.19 -5.12 20.77
N PHE A 176 -16.37 -6.29 20.13
CA PHE A 176 -15.55 -6.71 18.99
C PHE A 176 -15.83 -5.91 17.72
N ALA A 177 -17.11 -5.64 17.44
CA ALA A 177 -17.56 -4.88 16.27
C ALA A 177 -18.40 -3.67 16.70
N PRO A 178 -17.79 -2.64 17.33
CA PRO A 178 -18.53 -1.48 17.85
C PRO A 178 -19.27 -0.71 16.75
N TYR A 179 -18.74 -0.69 15.53
CA TYR A 179 -19.29 0.01 14.38
C TYR A 179 -20.14 -0.91 13.47
N GLY A 180 -20.36 -2.17 13.89
CA GLY A 180 -21.13 -3.16 13.16
C GLY A 180 -20.57 -3.51 11.77
N PRO A 181 -21.37 -4.21 10.93
CA PRO A 181 -20.93 -4.65 9.60
C PRO A 181 -20.54 -3.49 8.67
N ARG A 182 -21.22 -2.35 8.77
CA ARG A 182 -20.91 -1.17 7.96
C ARG A 182 -19.51 -0.64 8.22
N GLY A 183 -19.07 -0.63 9.48
CA GLY A 183 -17.71 -0.26 9.86
C GLY A 183 -16.66 -1.18 9.26
N VAL A 184 -16.94 -2.49 9.25
CA VAL A 184 -16.06 -3.51 8.65
C VAL A 184 -15.90 -3.30 7.14
N PHE A 185 -16.99 -3.08 6.40
CA PHE A 185 -16.89 -2.83 4.95
C PHE A 185 -16.24 -1.48 4.61
N LYS A 186 -16.49 -0.44 5.42
CA LYS A 186 -15.84 0.86 5.26
C LYS A 186 -14.32 0.73 5.44
N ALA A 187 -13.88 0.06 6.52
CA ALA A 187 -12.47 -0.20 6.75
C ALA A 187 -11.87 -1.10 5.66
N ALA A 188 -12.59 -2.12 5.20
CA ALA A 188 -12.10 -3.02 4.13
C ALA A 188 -11.77 -2.26 2.83
N ALA A 189 -12.59 -1.27 2.46
CA ALA A 189 -12.34 -0.44 1.27
C ALA A 189 -11.05 0.39 1.41
N VAL A 190 -10.79 0.94 2.60
CA VAL A 190 -9.57 1.71 2.88
C VAL A 190 -8.35 0.80 2.98
N LEU A 191 -8.48 -0.33 3.68
CA LEU A 191 -7.40 -1.31 3.88
C LEU A 191 -7.03 -2.07 2.62
N PHE A 192 -7.89 -2.06 1.58
CA PHE A 192 -7.50 -2.54 0.25
C PHE A 192 -6.24 -1.83 -0.26
N PHE A 193 -5.99 -0.58 0.15
CA PHE A 193 -4.76 0.15 -0.16
C PHE A 193 -3.49 -0.61 0.28
N ALA A 194 -3.55 -1.39 1.36
CA ALA A 194 -2.41 -2.20 1.83
C ALA A 194 -2.07 -3.38 0.89
N TYR A 195 -2.96 -3.73 -0.05
CA TYR A 195 -2.75 -4.79 -1.03
C TYR A 195 -2.29 -4.27 -2.39
N ILE A 196 -2.28 -2.96 -2.60
CA ILE A 196 -1.81 -2.33 -3.84
C ILE A 196 -0.30 -2.58 -4.00
N GLY A 197 0.15 -2.79 -5.24
CA GLY A 197 1.56 -3.02 -5.58
C GLY A 197 1.88 -4.43 -6.05
N PHE A 198 0.90 -5.34 -6.14
CA PHE A 198 1.10 -6.65 -6.79
C PHE A 198 1.32 -6.52 -8.30
N ASP A 199 0.75 -5.48 -8.93
CA ASP A 199 0.89 -5.13 -10.34
C ASP A 199 2.33 -4.73 -10.70
N ALA A 200 3.10 -4.17 -9.76
CA ALA A 200 4.51 -3.85 -9.96
C ALA A 200 5.36 -5.10 -10.33
N VAL A 201 4.95 -6.30 -9.89
CA VAL A 201 5.61 -7.56 -10.26
C VAL A 201 5.48 -7.83 -11.76
N SER A 202 4.34 -7.49 -12.37
CA SER A 202 4.13 -7.64 -13.82
C SER A 202 5.01 -6.70 -14.65
N THR A 203 5.38 -5.53 -14.10
CA THR A 203 6.28 -4.59 -14.79
C THR A 203 7.72 -5.10 -14.80
N MET A 204 8.13 -5.88 -13.79
CA MET A 204 9.48 -6.48 -13.73
C MET A 204 9.60 -7.80 -14.52
N ALA A 205 8.52 -8.25 -15.17
CA ALA A 205 8.49 -9.52 -15.88
C ALA A 205 9.57 -9.61 -16.98
N GLU A 206 9.86 -8.51 -17.69
CA GLU A 206 10.89 -8.44 -18.74
C GLU A 206 12.32 -8.73 -18.25
N GLU A 207 12.63 -8.46 -16.98
CA GLU A 207 13.95 -8.74 -16.40
C GLU A 207 14.10 -10.19 -15.91
N THR A 208 13.01 -10.95 -15.88
CA THR A 208 13.01 -12.34 -15.42
C THR A 208 13.03 -13.31 -16.60
N ARG A 209 14.02 -14.23 -16.62
CA ARG A 209 14.23 -15.19 -17.72
C ARG A 209 13.13 -16.27 -17.86
N THR A 210 12.13 -16.32 -16.97
CA THR A 210 11.12 -17.40 -16.94
C THR A 210 9.77 -16.92 -16.37
N LEU A 211 8.95 -16.23 -17.17
CA LEU A 211 7.65 -15.68 -16.72
C LEU A 211 6.63 -16.73 -16.15
N PRO A 212 6.40 -17.91 -16.77
CA PRO A 212 5.30 -18.78 -16.33
C PRO A 212 5.55 -19.46 -14.98
N ALA A 213 6.82 -19.74 -14.65
CA ALA A 213 7.17 -20.47 -13.44
C ALA A 213 7.17 -19.58 -12.18
N ILE A 214 7.49 -18.28 -12.33
CA ILE A 214 7.64 -17.35 -11.19
C ILE A 214 6.28 -16.91 -10.64
N PHE A 215 5.27 -16.69 -11.49
CA PHE A 215 3.92 -16.34 -11.03
C PHE A 215 3.29 -17.51 -10.25
N LEU A 216 3.46 -18.75 -10.71
CA LEU A 216 2.99 -19.95 -10.01
C LEU A 216 3.80 -20.27 -8.74
N SER A 217 5.13 -20.11 -8.75
CA SER A 217 5.95 -20.36 -7.56
C SER A 217 5.80 -19.26 -6.49
N GLY A 218 5.62 -18.01 -6.89
CA GLY A 218 5.35 -16.89 -5.97
C GLY A 218 3.97 -16.93 -5.29
N LEU A 219 3.06 -17.79 -5.78
CA LEU A 219 1.75 -18.09 -5.20
C LEU A 219 1.76 -19.29 -4.25
N LEU A 220 2.68 -20.26 -4.42
CA LEU A 220 2.75 -21.47 -3.60
C LEU A 220 3.72 -21.35 -2.41
N ASP A 221 4.66 -20.39 -2.45
CA ASP A 221 5.62 -20.11 -1.37
C ASP A 221 5.27 -18.85 -0.53
N GLN A 222 4.03 -18.33 -0.61
CA GLN A 222 3.50 -17.32 0.32
C GLN A 222 2.66 -17.94 1.44
#